data_AF-A0A227J0L5-F1
#
_entry.id   AF-A0A227J0L5-F1
#
_cell.length_a   1.000
_cell.length_b   1.000
_cell.length_c   1.000
_cell.angle_alpha   90.00
_cell.angle_beta   90.00
_cell.angle_gamma   90.00
#
_symmetry.space_group_name_H-M   'P 1'
#
loop_
_entity.id
_entity.type
_entity.pdbx_description
1 polymer ?
#
loop_
_entity_poly.entity_id
_entity_poly.type
_entity_poly.pdbx_seq_one_letter_code
_entity_poly.pdbx_strand_id
1 'polypeptide(L)' 'MTISHYCELVRETTMLSNTKRTEIKKGAHKAVTEVEKLHTIIDESLIAHIAITNESGPVVIPMLAWRVDDFV' A
#
# COMPACT_ATOMS: atom_id res chain seq x y z
N MET A 1 29.65 -16.23 6.75
CA MET A 1 28.49 -15.43 6.29
C MET A 1 27.25 -16.09 6.87
N THR A 2 26.76 -15.61 8.01
CA THR A 2 25.65 -16.27 8.73
C THR A 2 24.31 -15.95 8.05
N ILE A 3 23.38 -16.90 8.09
CA ILE A 3 22.00 -16.76 7.59
C ILE A 3 21.32 -15.48 8.11
N SER A 4 21.69 -15.04 9.33
CA SER A 4 21.22 -13.79 9.94
C SER A 4 21.56 -12.53 9.13
N HIS A 5 22.73 -12.46 8.51
CA HIS A 5 23.14 -11.30 7.69
C HIS A 5 22.47 -11.33 6.30
N TYR A 6 22.17 -12.53 5.78
CA TYR A 6 21.44 -12.68 4.52
C TYR A 6 19.97 -12.26 4.69
N CYS A 7 19.36 -12.57 5.84
CA CYS A 7 18.01 -12.14 6.19
C CYS A 7 17.88 -10.61 6.34
N GLU A 8 18.95 -9.92 6.74
CA GLU A 8 18.99 -8.45 6.82
C GLU A 8 19.19 -7.80 5.44
N LEU A 9 19.89 -8.45 4.52
CA LEU A 9 20.07 -8.00 3.13
C LEU A 9 18.82 -8.22 2.26
N VAL A 10 18.00 -9.24 2.56
CA VAL A 10 16.71 -9.50 1.87
C VAL A 10 15.58 -8.60 2.39
N ARG A 11 15.78 -7.86 3.49
CA ARG A 11 14.96 -6.69 3.85
C ARG A 11 15.30 -5.49 2.95
N GLU A 12 15.29 -5.73 1.65
CA GLU A 12 15.23 -4.66 0.67
C GLU A 12 13.92 -3.91 0.96
N THR A 13 14.04 -2.68 1.46
CA THR A 13 12.92 -1.76 1.66
C THR A 13 12.30 -1.51 0.30
N THR A 14 11.35 -2.36 -0.06
CA THR A 14 10.68 -2.29 -1.35
C THR A 14 9.91 -0.99 -1.34
N MET A 15 10.10 -0.17 -2.37
CA MET A 15 9.42 1.12 -2.50
C MET A 15 8.15 0.93 -3.34
N LEU A 16 7.08 1.62 -2.97
CA LEU A 16 5.85 1.68 -3.75
C LEU A 16 6.12 2.31 -5.12
N SER A 17 5.32 1.87 -6.10
CA SER A 17 5.37 2.40 -7.45
C SER A 17 5.12 3.93 -7.47
N ASN A 18 6.10 4.68 -7.95
CA ASN A 18 6.04 6.14 -8.07
C ASN A 18 5.74 6.53 -9.51
N THR A 19 4.45 6.68 -9.83
CA THR A 19 3.97 7.14 -11.14
C THR A 19 3.38 8.53 -11.00
N LYS A 20 3.25 9.26 -12.12
CA LYS A 20 2.52 10.54 -12.14
C LYS A 20 1.08 10.42 -11.61
N ARG A 21 0.47 9.24 -11.68
CA ARG A 21 -0.88 8.97 -11.15
C ARG A 21 -0.90 8.85 -9.63
N THR A 22 0.19 8.37 -9.01
CA THR A 22 0.32 8.14 -7.56
C THR A 22 1.05 9.27 -6.81
N GLU A 23 1.55 10.29 -7.52
CA GLU A 23 2.23 11.44 -6.93
C GLU A 23 1.29 12.32 -6.07
N ILE A 24 1.67 12.55 -4.81
CA ILE A 24 0.95 13.47 -3.91
C ILE A 24 1.35 14.91 -4.21
N LYS A 25 0.46 15.67 -4.85
CA LYS A 25 0.69 17.08 -5.21
C LYS A 25 0.48 18.04 -4.04
N LYS A 26 -0.61 17.89 -3.30
CA LYS A 26 -0.94 18.75 -2.14
C LYS A 26 -0.44 18.08 -0.87
N GLY A 27 0.51 18.73 -0.18
CA GLY A 27 1.13 18.16 1.04
C GLY A 27 2.23 17.13 0.74
N ALA A 28 3.00 17.31 -0.33
CA ALA A 28 4.03 16.38 -0.81
C ALA A 28 5.02 15.89 0.27
N HIS A 29 5.34 16.73 1.27
CA HIS A 29 6.20 16.36 2.40
C HIS A 29 5.63 15.23 3.30
N LYS A 30 4.36 14.88 3.14
CA LYS A 30 3.71 13.76 3.84
C LYS A 30 3.76 12.46 3.05
N ALA A 31 4.28 12.47 1.81
CA ALA A 31 4.38 11.26 1.02
C ALA A 31 5.36 10.29 1.67
N VAL A 32 4.91 9.04 1.82
CA VAL A 32 5.69 7.92 2.32
C VAL A 32 5.54 6.80 1.31
N THR A 33 6.66 6.26 0.84
CA THR A 33 6.69 5.28 -0.26
C THR A 33 7.33 3.95 0.14
N GLU A 34 7.66 3.76 1.41
CA GLU A 34 8.13 2.47 1.94
C GLU A 34 6.97 1.47 1.98
N VAL A 35 7.13 0.27 1.38
CA VAL A 35 6.10 -0.78 1.40
C VAL A 35 5.73 -1.20 2.83
N GLU A 36 6.70 -1.24 3.75
CA GLU A 36 6.46 -1.56 5.16
C GLU A 36 5.43 -0.63 5.83
N LYS A 37 5.42 0.65 5.43
CA LYS A 37 4.45 1.62 5.94
C LYS A 37 3.06 1.36 5.39
N LEU A 38 2.95 0.92 4.13
CA LEU A 38 1.68 0.48 3.56
C LEU A 38 1.15 -0.75 4.30
N HIS A 39 2.00 -1.77 4.53
CA HIS A 39 1.61 -2.98 5.26
C HIS A 39 1.07 -2.65 6.65
N THR A 40 1.77 -1.79 7.39
CA THR A 40 1.33 -1.33 8.72
C THR A 40 -0.08 -0.71 8.66
N ILE A 41 -0.35 0.17 7.69
CA ILE A 41 -1.64 0.85 7.55
C ILE A 41 -2.77 -0.15 7.26
N ILE A 42 -2.56 -1.09 6.34
CA ILE A 42 -3.59 -2.07 5.96
C ILE A 42 -3.90 -3.00 7.13
N ASP A 43 -2.86 -3.49 7.81
CA ASP A 43 -2.98 -4.44 8.92
C ASP A 43 -3.69 -3.82 10.14
N GLU A 44 -3.65 -2.49 10.32
CA GLU A 44 -4.35 -1.77 11.40
C GLU A 44 -5.80 -1.38 11.06
N SER A 45 -6.12 -1.10 9.79
CA SER A 45 -7.41 -0.48 9.40
C SER A 45 -8.61 -1.44 9.41
N LEU A 46 -8.42 -2.68 8.92
CA LEU A 46 -9.45 -3.74 8.75
C LEU A 46 -10.70 -3.36 7.92
N ILE A 47 -10.81 -2.12 7.45
CA ILE A 47 -11.87 -1.56 6.61
C ILE A 47 -11.23 -0.81 5.44
N ALA A 48 -11.84 -0.91 4.25
CA ALA A 48 -11.49 -0.13 3.08
C ALA A 48 -12.73 0.44 2.38
N HIS A 49 -12.51 1.47 1.57
CA HIS A 49 -13.49 2.01 0.63
C HIS A 49 -13.04 1.69 -0.79
N ILE A 50 -13.82 0.87 -1.50
CA ILE A 50 -13.52 0.49 -2.88
C ILE A 50 -14.37 1.34 -3.81
N ALA A 51 -13.70 2.11 -4.68
CA ALA A 51 -14.34 2.91 -5.70
C ALA A 51 -14.30 2.19 -7.06
N ILE A 52 -15.46 1.92 -7.64
CA ILE A 52 -15.62 1.30 -8.97
C ILE A 52 -16.53 2.16 -9.84
N THR A 53 -16.35 2.11 -11.15
CA THR A 53 -17.25 2.78 -12.10
C THR A 53 -18.22 1.77 -12.71
N ASN A 54 -19.50 2.14 -12.79
CA ASN A 54 -20.50 1.42 -13.57
C ASN A 54 -21.21 2.40 -14.54
N GLU A 55 -22.25 1.93 -15.25
CA GLU A 55 -23.03 2.74 -16.19
C GLU A 55 -23.63 4.01 -15.58
N SER A 56 -23.90 3.99 -14.27
CA SER A 56 -24.45 5.12 -13.51
C SER A 56 -23.39 6.05 -12.93
N GLY A 57 -22.10 5.75 -13.11
CA GLY A 57 -20.98 6.52 -12.59
C GLY A 57 -20.20 5.81 -11.48
N PRO A 58 -19.40 6.56 -10.69
CA PRO A 58 -18.61 5.98 -9.61
C PRO A 58 -19.49 5.58 -8.41
N VAL A 59 -19.28 4.37 -7.92
CA VAL A 59 -19.87 3.83 -6.70
C VAL A 59 -18.75 3.55 -5.70
N VAL A 60 -18.97 3.90 -4.43
CA VAL A 60 -18.03 3.63 -3.33
C VAL A 60 -18.65 2.64 -2.36
N ILE A 61 -17.98 1.52 -2.15
CA ILE A 61 -18.44 0.42 -1.31
C ILE A 61 -17.54 0.32 -0.08
N PRO A 62 -18.06 0.53 1.14
CA PRO A 62 -17.33 0.20 2.37
C PRO A 62 -17.38 -1.32 2.60
N MET A 63 -16.22 -1.93 2.82
CA MET A 63 -16.15 -3.37 3.13
C MET A 63 -14.95 -3.70 4.01
N LEU A 64 -15.00 -4.88 4.65
CA LEU A 64 -13.84 -5.43 5.34
C LEU A 64 -12.74 -5.72 4.31
N ALA A 65 -11.51 -5.37 4.68
CA ALA A 65 -10.33 -5.63 3.88
C ALA A 65 -9.15 -5.97 4.79
N TRP A 66 -8.35 -6.94 4.38
CA TRP A 66 -7.13 -7.35 5.07
C TRP A 66 -6.10 -7.76 4.03
N ARG A 67 -4.84 -7.65 4.41
CA ARG A 67 -3.73 -8.09 3.57
C ARG A 67 -3.57 -9.60 3.64
N VAL A 68 -3.30 -10.23 2.49
CA VAL A 68 -2.82 -11.60 2.38
C VAL A 68 -1.60 -11.50 1.49
N ASP A 69 -0.40 -11.65 2.07
CA ASP A 69 0.88 -11.40 1.40
C ASP A 69 0.84 -10.12 0.51
N ASP A 70 1.30 -10.22 -0.74
CA ASP A 70 1.23 -9.18 -1.76
C ASP A 70 0.15 -9.49 -2.82
N PHE A 71 -0.97 -10.08 -2.40
CA PHE A 71 -2.10 -10.33 -3.29
C PHE A 71 -2.97 -9.07 -3.46
N VAL A 72 -3.47 -8.87 -4.69
CA VAL A 72 -4.41 -7.80 -5.08
C VAL A 72 -5.82 -8.34 -5.17
#